data_AF-A0A9D8NX66-F1
#
_entry.id   AF-A0A9D8NX66-F1
#
_cell.length_a   1.000
_cell.length_b   1.000
_cell.length_c   1.000
_cell.angle_alpha   90.00
_cell.angle_beta   90.00
_cell.angle_gamma   90.00
#
_symmetry.space_group_name_H-M   'P 1'
#
loop_
_entity.id
_entity.type
_entity.pdbx_description
1 polymer ?
#
loop_
_entity_poly.entity_id
_entity_poly.type
_entity_poly.pdbx_seq_one_letter_code
_entity_poly.pdbx_strand_id
1 'polypeptide(L)'
;MFNSRPDRLTLYTKSSKYTDMISHFRRRETVMHRRLVSIALLVLFLFVIVFAPACEPLVTQFDDVEAIEITRADQLTPSPQSADSIKIMTWNIRFGIGRIPWFGDSCGDRVIASESEVTSALRAIVARINDIKPDILILQEVDVKSKRSAYIDQLRWILNNTHLNYAAFAPTWKSQFVPSDGLGRIETGNATLSRWNILSAERIQLPLRGDQDALTRYFYLRYAVLKTRIDIPHSPNFHLLNVHLTAFATDDTKRRQVDVLHGEISRLATAGYPLIVGGDFNLLPPTSDSTDFCFEDICPGESFHGPGDNPRHKEGSNYTPEIGWMQVFYDTLKPEIPLERYALNQRRYFTHHTRPDVFWDRKLDYLFTNREWIPNSDSTYQNGISLSDHAAVSAYWRVAR
;
A
#
# COMPACT_ATOMS: atom_id res chain seq x y z
N MET A 1 40.88 82.04 52.39
CA MET A 1 40.30 81.62 53.68
C MET A 1 38.92 81.02 53.43
N PHE A 2 38.70 79.79 53.91
CA PHE A 2 37.42 79.04 54.08
C PHE A 2 36.53 78.83 52.84
N ASN A 3 36.33 77.62 52.27
CA ASN A 3 35.93 76.29 52.78
C ASN A 3 34.42 76.19 53.10
N SER A 4 33.64 75.51 52.22
CA SER A 4 32.64 74.49 52.62
C SER A 4 32.01 73.76 51.42
N ARG A 5 31.55 72.54 51.72
CA ARG A 5 31.24 71.35 50.89
C ARG A 5 29.86 71.38 50.19
N PRO A 6 29.55 70.37 49.33
CA PRO A 6 28.48 70.44 48.34
C PRO A 6 27.14 69.86 48.83
N ASP A 7 26.02 70.45 48.39
CA ASP A 7 24.70 69.90 48.62
C ASP A 7 24.31 68.87 47.54
N ARG A 8 24.15 67.63 48.00
CA ARG A 8 23.54 66.49 47.29
C ARG A 8 22.03 66.48 47.54
N LEU A 9 21.25 67.04 46.63
CA LEU A 9 19.82 66.75 46.42
C LEU A 9 19.57 67.17 44.96
N THR A 10 19.05 66.39 44.01
CA THR A 10 17.95 65.42 44.08
C THR A 10 18.02 64.57 42.79
N LEU A 11 18.60 63.37 42.83
CA LEU A 11 18.62 62.42 41.69
C LEU A 11 18.10 61.02 42.07
N TYR A 12 17.23 60.95 43.09
CA TYR A 12 16.79 59.67 43.66
C TYR A 12 15.31 59.31 43.44
N THR A 13 14.60 59.96 42.52
CA THR A 13 13.16 59.68 42.28
C THR A 13 12.77 59.27 40.85
N LYS A 14 13.69 59.31 39.88
CA LYS A 14 13.45 58.78 38.51
C LYS A 14 13.96 57.35 38.27
N SER A 15 14.92 56.88 39.08
CA SER A 15 15.48 55.52 38.96
C SER A 15 14.50 54.43 39.42
N SER A 16 13.82 54.59 40.57
CA SER A 16 12.89 53.57 41.09
C SER A 16 11.73 53.27 40.13
N LYS A 17 11.10 54.29 39.52
CA LYS A 17 9.97 54.06 38.61
C LYS A 17 10.35 53.28 37.34
N TYR A 18 11.57 53.45 36.81
CA TYR A 18 12.05 52.70 35.65
C TYR A 18 12.40 51.25 36.00
N THR A 19 13.01 51.03 37.17
CA THR A 19 13.31 49.68 37.68
C THR A 19 12.03 48.90 38.02
N ASP A 20 11.02 49.58 38.55
CA ASP A 20 9.69 49.01 38.81
C ASP A 20 8.95 48.68 37.51
N MET A 21 9.07 49.50 36.47
CA MET A 21 8.48 49.25 35.16
C MET A 21 9.11 48.04 34.45
N ILE A 22 10.45 47.93 34.45
CA ILE A 22 11.17 46.79 33.86
C ILE A 22 10.91 45.50 34.65
N SER A 23 10.84 45.57 35.99
CA SER A 23 10.50 44.41 36.82
C SER A 23 9.05 43.97 36.59
N HIS A 24 8.11 44.91 36.41
CA HIS A 24 6.72 44.61 36.09
C HIS A 24 6.57 43.97 34.70
N PHE A 25 7.33 44.44 33.70
CA PHE A 25 7.34 43.86 32.35
C PHE A 25 7.92 42.44 32.33
N ARG A 26 9.08 42.22 32.96
CA ARG A 26 9.67 40.87 33.12
C ARG A 26 8.74 39.92 33.86
N ARG A 27 8.02 40.40 34.89
CA ARG A 27 7.05 39.61 35.67
C ARG A 27 5.83 39.25 34.83
N ARG A 28 5.35 40.13 33.94
CA ARG A 28 4.28 39.83 32.98
C ARG A 28 4.70 38.82 31.93
N GLU A 29 5.91 38.92 31.37
CA GLU A 29 6.46 37.92 30.44
C GLU A 29 6.62 36.54 31.11
N THR A 30 7.14 36.47 32.33
CA THR A 30 7.25 35.20 33.07
C THR A 30 5.88 34.61 33.39
N VAL A 31 4.88 35.43 33.71
CA VAL A 31 3.51 34.96 33.94
C VAL A 31 2.86 34.46 32.64
N MET A 32 3.06 35.16 31.52
CA MET A 32 2.54 34.75 30.22
C MET A 32 3.21 33.45 29.72
N HIS A 33 4.53 33.33 29.86
CA HIS A 33 5.27 32.11 29.56
C HIS A 33 4.83 30.94 30.43
N ARG A 34 4.65 31.15 31.75
CA ARG A 34 4.11 30.14 32.66
C ARG A 34 2.70 29.70 32.26
N ARG A 35 1.83 30.63 31.86
CA ARG A 35 0.47 30.31 31.36
C ARG A 35 0.52 29.48 30.08
N LEU A 36 1.38 29.84 29.12
CA LEU A 36 1.55 29.08 27.88
C LEU A 36 2.08 27.67 28.14
N VAL A 37 3.06 27.52 29.03
CA VAL A 37 3.58 26.21 29.47
C VAL A 37 2.48 25.41 30.17
N SER A 38 1.71 26.01 31.07
CA SER A 38 0.59 25.34 31.73
C SER A 38 -0.51 24.92 30.76
N ILE A 39 -0.83 25.74 29.75
CA ILE A 39 -1.79 25.39 28.70
C ILE A 39 -1.24 24.23 27.85
N ALA A 40 0.02 24.28 27.43
CA ALA A 40 0.64 23.20 26.66
C ALA A 40 0.68 21.89 27.45
N LEU A 41 1.01 21.94 28.75
CA LEU A 41 0.97 20.79 29.63
C LEU A 41 -0.45 20.27 29.85
N LEU A 42 -1.45 21.15 29.95
CA LEU A 42 -2.86 20.77 30.05
C LEU A 42 -3.35 20.11 28.76
N VAL A 43 -2.99 20.64 27.59
CA VAL A 43 -3.30 20.05 26.28
C VAL A 43 -2.65 18.68 26.15
N LEU A 44 -1.37 18.55 26.53
CA LEU A 44 -0.66 17.27 26.53
C LEU A 44 -1.28 16.28 27.52
N PHE A 45 -1.66 16.74 28.71
CA PHE A 45 -2.31 15.91 29.72
C PHE A 45 -3.69 15.43 29.27
N LEU A 46 -4.50 16.31 28.66
CA LEU A 46 -5.78 15.94 28.06
C LEU A 46 -5.59 14.98 26.89
N PHE A 47 -4.58 15.19 26.04
CA PHE A 47 -4.22 14.26 24.98
C PHE A 47 -3.87 12.88 25.55
N VAL A 48 -3.02 12.81 26.57
CA VAL A 48 -2.68 11.55 27.23
C VAL A 48 -3.90 10.91 27.87
N ILE A 49 -4.78 11.63 28.56
CA ILE A 49 -6.00 11.05 29.16
C ILE A 49 -6.96 10.50 28.09
N VAL A 50 -7.10 11.17 26.95
CA VAL A 50 -8.02 10.75 25.89
C VAL A 50 -7.46 9.55 25.12
N PHE A 51 -6.15 9.50 24.89
CA PHE A 51 -5.51 8.47 24.05
C PHE A 51 -4.84 7.32 24.83
N ALA A 52 -4.48 7.49 26.11
CA ALA A 52 -3.95 6.41 26.94
C ALA A 52 -4.92 5.23 27.20
N PRO A 53 -6.25 5.40 27.27
CA PRO A 53 -7.17 4.27 27.38
C PRO A 53 -7.47 3.60 26.04
N ALA A 54 -6.93 4.09 24.92
CA ALA A 54 -7.10 3.41 23.64
C ALA A 54 -6.30 2.10 23.65
N CYS A 55 -6.99 0.97 23.51
CA CYS A 55 -6.35 -0.35 23.44
C CYS A 55 -5.52 -0.55 22.15
N GLU A 56 -5.71 0.29 21.13
CA GLU A 56 -4.99 0.21 19.86
C GLU A 56 -4.09 1.44 19.65
N PRO A 57 -2.85 1.27 19.17
CA PRO A 57 -1.97 2.39 18.85
C PRO A 57 -2.54 3.23 17.69
N LEU A 58 -2.23 4.53 17.69
CA LEU A 58 -2.65 5.45 16.61
C LEU A 58 -2.17 4.98 15.23
N VAL A 59 -0.93 4.52 15.15
CA VAL A 59 -0.36 3.84 13.98
C VAL A 59 0.21 2.50 14.45
N THR A 60 -0.25 1.42 13.85
CA THR A 60 0.29 0.09 14.13
C THR A 60 1.70 -0.01 13.53
N GLN A 61 2.67 -0.34 14.38
CA GLN A 61 3.96 -0.84 13.93
C GLN A 61 3.87 -2.35 13.79
N PHE A 62 4.71 -2.90 12.92
CA PHE A 62 4.73 -4.32 12.63
C PHE A 62 6.14 -4.85 12.85
N ASP A 63 6.24 -6.10 13.28
CA ASP A 63 7.52 -6.80 13.35
C ASP A 63 7.99 -7.22 11.94
N ASP A 64 9.25 -7.65 11.85
CA ASP A 64 9.85 -8.10 10.58
C ASP A 64 9.08 -9.28 9.96
N VAL A 65 8.62 -10.21 10.81
CA VAL A 65 7.79 -11.35 10.43
C VAL A 65 6.71 -11.57 11.49
N GLU A 66 5.45 -11.63 11.06
CA GLU A 66 4.30 -11.84 11.94
C GLU A 66 3.44 -12.99 11.42
N ALA A 67 2.95 -13.85 12.32
CA ALA A 67 1.96 -14.86 11.96
C ALA A 67 0.61 -14.18 11.67
N ILE A 68 -0.08 -14.67 10.63
CA ILE A 68 -1.39 -14.15 10.22
C ILE A 68 -2.46 -15.19 10.49
N GLU A 69 -3.54 -14.74 11.13
CA GLU A 69 -4.72 -15.54 11.41
C GLU A 69 -5.46 -15.92 10.12
N ILE A 70 -5.90 -17.17 10.07
CA ILE A 70 -6.65 -17.70 8.92
C ILE A 70 -8.13 -17.51 9.15
N THR A 71 -8.73 -16.74 8.26
CA THR A 71 -10.16 -16.48 8.19
C THR A 71 -10.84 -17.55 7.36
N ARG A 72 -11.99 -18.06 7.82
CA ARG A 72 -12.84 -19.02 7.09
C ARG A 72 -14.12 -18.36 6.63
N ALA A 73 -14.63 -18.77 5.47
CA ALA A 73 -15.96 -18.40 4.99
C ALA A 73 -17.02 -18.93 5.95
N ASP A 74 -18.16 -18.23 6.03
CA ASP A 74 -19.27 -18.64 6.89
C ASP A 74 -19.88 -19.97 6.44
N GLN A 75 -19.84 -20.24 5.13
CA GLN A 75 -20.24 -21.50 4.53
C GLN A 75 -19.13 -22.03 3.63
N LEU A 76 -18.65 -23.22 3.93
CA LEU A 76 -17.63 -23.89 3.13
C LEU A 76 -18.29 -24.61 1.94
N THR A 77 -17.69 -24.46 0.77
CA THR A 77 -18.05 -25.24 -0.42
C THR A 77 -17.06 -26.40 -0.62
N PRO A 78 -17.47 -27.53 -1.22
CA PRO A 78 -16.55 -28.62 -1.50
C PRO A 78 -15.36 -28.19 -2.38
N SER A 79 -14.15 -28.39 -1.87
CA SER A 79 -12.91 -28.20 -2.62
C SER A 79 -12.61 -29.45 -3.47
N PRO A 80 -11.98 -29.30 -4.66
CA PRO A 80 -11.58 -30.44 -5.47
C PRO A 80 -10.61 -31.32 -4.69
N GLN A 81 -10.87 -32.63 -4.68
CA GLN A 81 -10.01 -33.62 -4.00
C GLN A 81 -8.74 -33.93 -4.80
N SER A 82 -8.74 -33.61 -6.09
CA SER A 82 -7.60 -33.67 -6.98
C SER A 82 -7.73 -32.58 -8.05
N ALA A 83 -6.59 -32.07 -8.52
CA ALA A 83 -6.54 -31.11 -9.60
C ALA A 83 -5.22 -31.33 -10.37
N ASP A 84 -5.29 -31.57 -11.67
CA ASP A 84 -4.09 -31.60 -12.53
C ASP A 84 -3.53 -30.19 -12.79
N SER A 85 -4.36 -29.16 -12.61
CA SER A 85 -4.00 -27.77 -12.69
C SER A 85 -4.93 -26.92 -11.82
N ILE A 86 -4.43 -25.79 -11.33
CA ILE A 86 -5.20 -24.82 -10.53
C ILE A 86 -5.15 -23.45 -11.22
N LYS A 87 -6.26 -22.72 -11.21
CA LYS A 87 -6.29 -21.33 -11.71
C LYS A 87 -5.88 -20.37 -10.59
N ILE A 88 -4.80 -19.63 -10.81
CA ILE A 88 -4.38 -18.55 -9.92
C ILE A 88 -4.75 -17.22 -10.57
N MET A 89 -5.34 -16.31 -9.79
CA MET A 89 -5.67 -14.95 -10.24
C MET A 89 -5.09 -13.93 -9.27
N THR A 90 -4.45 -12.89 -9.80
CA THR A 90 -4.05 -11.69 -9.06
C THR A 90 -4.88 -10.49 -9.48
N TRP A 91 -5.21 -9.62 -8.51
CA TRP A 91 -5.94 -8.40 -8.79
C TRP A 91 -5.77 -7.34 -7.69
N ASN A 92 -5.18 -6.18 -8.02
CA ASN A 92 -5.35 -4.99 -7.20
C ASN A 92 -6.78 -4.45 -7.39
N ILE A 93 -7.57 -4.43 -6.31
CA ILE A 93 -8.99 -4.06 -6.36
C ILE A 93 -9.25 -2.59 -6.00
N ARG A 94 -8.17 -1.81 -5.79
CA ARG A 94 -8.24 -0.38 -5.49
C ARG A 94 -9.26 -0.07 -4.41
N PHE A 95 -9.16 -0.79 -3.28
CA PHE A 95 -10.04 -0.65 -2.11
C PHE A 95 -11.54 -0.61 -2.45
N GLY A 96 -11.95 -1.35 -3.48
CA GLY A 96 -13.35 -1.56 -3.84
C GLY A 96 -14.10 -0.29 -4.22
N ILE A 97 -13.42 0.71 -4.80
CA ILE A 97 -14.07 1.96 -5.25
C ILE A 97 -14.22 2.07 -6.78
N GLY A 98 -13.78 1.06 -7.53
CA GLY A 98 -13.78 1.10 -8.98
C GLY A 98 -12.96 2.27 -9.51
N ARG A 99 -13.58 3.11 -10.35
CA ARG A 99 -12.92 4.22 -11.02
C ARG A 99 -13.37 5.61 -10.54
N ILE A 100 -13.79 5.71 -9.29
CA ILE A 100 -14.00 7.02 -8.66
C ILE A 100 -12.72 7.85 -8.83
N PRO A 101 -12.82 9.14 -9.23
CA PRO A 101 -11.67 10.02 -9.42
C PRO A 101 -11.09 10.40 -8.05
N TRP A 102 -10.24 9.52 -7.54
CA TRP A 102 -9.63 9.61 -6.23
C TRP A 102 -8.47 10.62 -6.23
N PHE A 103 -8.32 11.35 -5.12
CA PHE A 103 -7.43 12.51 -5.05
C PHE A 103 -5.94 12.18 -5.24
N GLY A 104 -5.49 10.97 -4.88
CA GLY A 104 -4.08 10.64 -4.84
C GLY A 104 -3.49 10.10 -6.16
N ASP A 105 -4.31 9.70 -7.13
CA ASP A 105 -3.83 8.96 -8.32
C ASP A 105 -4.51 9.36 -9.65
N SER A 106 -5.73 9.92 -9.63
CA SER A 106 -6.59 10.01 -10.83
C SER A 106 -7.10 11.43 -11.10
N CYS A 107 -6.33 12.43 -10.67
CA CYS A 107 -6.58 13.86 -10.90
C CYS A 107 -7.93 14.35 -10.35
N GLY A 108 -8.53 13.61 -9.41
CA GLY A 108 -9.78 13.97 -8.78
C GLY A 108 -9.59 14.67 -7.44
N ASP A 109 -10.70 14.86 -6.74
CA ASP A 109 -10.77 15.45 -5.40
C ASP A 109 -11.50 14.54 -4.40
N ARG A 110 -11.97 13.36 -4.85
CA ARG A 110 -12.72 12.43 -4.01
C ARG A 110 -11.78 11.69 -3.09
N VAL A 111 -12.02 11.80 -1.79
CA VAL A 111 -11.25 11.09 -0.75
C VAL A 111 -12.03 9.90 -0.19
N ILE A 112 -13.34 10.11 0.00
CA ILE A 112 -14.25 9.16 0.64
C ILE A 112 -15.32 8.71 -0.37
N ALA A 113 -15.48 7.40 -0.52
CA ALA A 113 -16.59 6.80 -1.22
C ALA A 113 -17.76 6.54 -0.25
N SER A 114 -18.98 6.70 -0.75
CA SER A 114 -20.19 6.34 -0.02
C SER A 114 -20.38 4.83 0.04
N GLU A 115 -21.16 4.35 1.01
CA GLU A 115 -21.42 2.91 1.17
C GLU A 115 -22.08 2.30 -0.07
N SER A 116 -22.97 3.03 -0.76
CA SER A 116 -23.63 2.54 -1.97
C SER A 116 -22.66 2.41 -3.16
N GLU A 117 -21.70 3.33 -3.28
CA GLU A 117 -20.62 3.26 -4.28
C GLU A 117 -19.74 2.03 -4.03
N VAL A 118 -19.25 1.85 -2.80
CA VAL A 118 -18.38 0.73 -2.43
C VAL A 118 -19.09 -0.62 -2.57
N THR A 119 -20.33 -0.74 -2.05
CA THR A 119 -21.08 -2.01 -2.18
C THR A 119 -21.43 -2.34 -3.63
N SER A 120 -21.67 -1.34 -4.49
CA SER A 120 -21.91 -1.58 -5.91
C SER A 120 -20.65 -2.07 -6.62
N ALA A 121 -19.50 -1.45 -6.36
CA ALA A 121 -18.22 -1.89 -6.89
C ALA A 121 -17.85 -3.30 -6.38
N LEU A 122 -18.01 -3.59 -5.09
CA LEU A 122 -17.75 -4.92 -4.53
C LEU A 122 -18.66 -6.00 -5.13
N ARG A 123 -19.94 -5.73 -5.39
CA ARG A 123 -20.83 -6.67 -6.10
C ARG A 123 -20.31 -6.97 -7.50
N ALA A 124 -19.82 -5.96 -8.22
CA ALA A 124 -19.27 -6.14 -9.56
C ALA A 124 -17.93 -6.91 -9.54
N ILE A 125 -17.06 -6.63 -8.58
CA ILE A 125 -15.82 -7.38 -8.32
C ILE A 125 -16.15 -8.86 -8.03
N VAL A 126 -17.07 -9.12 -7.12
CA VAL A 126 -17.54 -10.48 -6.79
C VAL A 126 -18.13 -11.19 -8.00
N ALA A 127 -18.98 -10.52 -8.77
CA ALA A 127 -19.55 -11.08 -10.00
C ALA A 127 -18.44 -11.47 -10.99
N ARG A 128 -17.40 -10.63 -11.12
CA ARG A 128 -16.24 -10.92 -11.98
C ARG A 128 -15.41 -12.10 -11.47
N ILE A 129 -15.19 -12.20 -10.16
CA ILE A 129 -14.51 -13.35 -9.54
C ILE A 129 -15.30 -14.64 -9.78
N ASN A 130 -16.62 -14.60 -9.63
CA ASN A 130 -17.51 -15.76 -9.83
C ASN A 130 -17.67 -16.16 -11.30
N ASP A 131 -17.40 -15.25 -12.23
CA ASP A 131 -17.31 -15.53 -13.67
C ASP A 131 -15.97 -16.20 -14.02
N ILE A 132 -14.86 -15.64 -13.54
CA ILE A 132 -13.50 -16.17 -13.80
C ILE A 132 -13.26 -17.49 -13.07
N LYS A 133 -13.82 -17.66 -11.86
CA LYS A 133 -13.68 -18.81 -10.97
C LYS A 133 -12.22 -19.22 -10.71
N PRO A 134 -11.39 -18.37 -10.08
CA PRO A 134 -10.05 -18.77 -9.65
C PRO A 134 -10.12 -19.80 -8.52
N ASP A 135 -9.15 -20.71 -8.46
CA ASP A 135 -9.00 -21.63 -7.33
C ASP A 135 -8.23 -20.99 -6.16
N ILE A 136 -7.31 -20.09 -6.49
CA ILE A 136 -6.65 -19.19 -5.54
C ILE A 136 -6.69 -17.78 -6.11
N LEU A 137 -7.13 -16.84 -5.29
CA LEU A 137 -7.24 -15.42 -5.60
C LEU A 137 -6.33 -14.64 -4.67
N ILE A 138 -5.42 -13.84 -5.23
CA ILE A 138 -4.56 -12.93 -4.48
C ILE A 138 -4.94 -11.49 -4.80
N LEU A 139 -5.19 -10.70 -3.77
CA LEU A 139 -5.69 -9.35 -3.88
C LEU A 139 -4.73 -8.37 -3.21
N GLN A 140 -4.61 -7.19 -3.80
CA GLN A 140 -3.94 -6.02 -3.24
C GLN A 140 -4.98 -4.92 -2.98
N GLU A 141 -4.65 -4.02 -2.05
CA GLU A 141 -5.52 -2.91 -1.64
C GLU A 141 -6.89 -3.34 -1.14
N VAL A 142 -6.95 -4.42 -0.35
CA VAL A 142 -8.17 -4.82 0.33
C VAL A 142 -8.34 -4.00 1.59
N ASP A 143 -9.41 -3.21 1.68
CA ASP A 143 -9.72 -2.44 2.88
C ASP A 143 -10.53 -3.26 3.90
N VAL A 144 -10.19 -3.09 5.17
CA VAL A 144 -10.94 -3.65 6.31
C VAL A 144 -11.32 -2.51 7.24
N LYS A 145 -12.58 -2.06 7.17
CA LYS A 145 -13.09 -0.98 8.02
C LYS A 145 -12.37 0.37 7.83
N SER A 146 -11.83 0.64 6.65
CA SER A 146 -11.25 1.95 6.32
C SER A 146 -12.35 2.99 6.08
N LYS A 147 -12.12 4.23 6.52
CA LYS A 147 -13.08 5.34 6.34
C LYS A 147 -13.31 5.64 4.85
N ARG A 148 -12.26 5.60 4.02
CA ARG A 148 -12.33 5.89 2.57
C ARG A 148 -13.27 4.97 1.79
N SER A 149 -13.51 3.77 2.32
CA SER A 149 -14.32 2.72 1.72
C SER A 149 -15.51 2.33 2.63
N ALA A 150 -16.08 3.33 3.30
CA ALA A 150 -17.31 3.24 4.09
C ALA A 150 -17.28 2.21 5.23
N TYR A 151 -16.10 1.96 5.81
CA TYR A 151 -15.91 1.01 6.91
C TYR A 151 -16.34 -0.44 6.62
N ILE A 152 -16.44 -0.80 5.34
CA ILE A 152 -16.79 -2.17 4.95
C ILE A 152 -15.59 -3.10 5.16
N ASP A 153 -15.85 -4.30 5.64
CA ASP A 153 -14.87 -5.40 5.66
C ASP A 153 -14.89 -6.10 4.29
N GLN A 154 -14.02 -5.66 3.39
CA GLN A 154 -14.01 -6.16 2.01
C GLN A 154 -13.51 -7.60 1.92
N LEU A 155 -12.59 -7.99 2.81
CA LEU A 155 -12.11 -9.37 2.91
C LEU A 155 -13.27 -10.33 3.19
N ARG A 156 -14.09 -10.02 4.21
CA ARG A 156 -15.25 -10.82 4.57
C ARG A 156 -16.33 -10.77 3.50
N TRP A 157 -16.58 -9.60 2.91
CA TRP A 157 -17.53 -9.46 1.81
C TRP A 157 -17.17 -10.39 0.65
N ILE A 158 -15.93 -10.35 0.16
CA ILE A 158 -15.50 -11.15 -0.99
C ILE A 158 -15.50 -12.65 -0.63
N LEU A 159 -14.97 -13.01 0.54
CA LEU A 159 -14.91 -14.41 0.96
C LEU A 159 -16.29 -15.04 1.07
N ASN A 160 -17.27 -14.34 1.66
CA ASN A 160 -18.61 -14.88 1.88
C ASN A 160 -19.52 -14.82 0.65
N ASN A 161 -19.11 -14.17 -0.45
CA ASN A 161 -19.89 -14.07 -1.69
C ASN A 161 -19.22 -14.77 -2.89
N THR A 162 -18.19 -15.59 -2.65
CA THR A 162 -17.50 -16.38 -3.66
C THR A 162 -17.42 -17.86 -3.25
N HIS A 163 -16.90 -18.72 -4.11
CA HIS A 163 -16.69 -20.15 -3.81
C HIS A 163 -15.39 -20.43 -3.04
N LEU A 164 -14.69 -19.39 -2.59
CA LEU A 164 -13.44 -19.49 -1.84
C LEU A 164 -13.76 -19.73 -0.36
N ASN A 165 -12.93 -20.52 0.32
CA ASN A 165 -13.26 -21.05 1.64
C ASN A 165 -12.39 -20.45 2.76
N TYR A 166 -11.17 -20.06 2.43
CA TYR A 166 -10.16 -19.61 3.38
C TYR A 166 -9.55 -18.31 2.88
N ALA A 167 -9.21 -17.41 3.80
CA ALA A 167 -8.47 -16.21 3.51
C ALA A 167 -7.40 -15.93 4.57
N ALA A 168 -6.27 -15.37 4.14
CA ALA A 168 -5.28 -14.73 5.00
C ALA A 168 -5.17 -13.26 4.57
N PHE A 169 -5.01 -12.35 5.53
CA PHE A 169 -4.91 -10.91 5.28
C PHE A 169 -3.72 -10.32 6.04
N ALA A 170 -2.81 -9.69 5.30
CA ALA A 170 -1.66 -8.97 5.85
C ALA A 170 -1.86 -7.46 5.68
N PRO A 171 -2.11 -6.72 6.78
CA PRO A 171 -2.18 -5.26 6.72
C PRO A 171 -0.84 -4.66 6.24
N THR A 172 -0.91 -3.77 5.27
CA THR A 172 0.22 -2.95 4.81
C THR A 172 0.09 -1.50 5.26
N TRP A 173 -1.09 -1.08 5.73
CA TRP A 173 -1.28 0.23 6.34
C TRP A 173 -2.40 0.14 7.38
N LYS A 174 -2.08 0.36 8.66
CA LYS A 174 -3.07 0.30 9.75
C LYS A 174 -2.88 1.49 10.70
N SER A 175 -3.87 2.36 10.72
CA SER A 175 -3.91 3.55 11.56
C SER A 175 -5.34 3.91 11.94
N GLN A 176 -5.54 4.29 13.21
CA GLN A 176 -6.82 4.81 13.68
C GLN A 176 -7.16 6.16 13.06
N PHE A 177 -6.15 6.93 12.65
CA PHE A 177 -6.33 8.23 12.01
C PHE A 177 -5.08 8.67 11.24
N VAL A 178 -5.20 8.75 9.92
CA VAL A 178 -4.22 9.38 9.02
C VAL A 178 -4.58 10.85 8.84
N PRO A 179 -3.72 11.80 9.25
CA PRO A 179 -3.99 13.23 9.20
C PRO A 179 -3.69 13.85 7.82
N SER A 180 -4.06 13.18 6.72
CA SER A 180 -3.85 13.66 5.34
C SER A 180 -5.16 13.62 4.58
N ASP A 181 -5.52 14.73 3.93
CA ASP A 181 -6.59 14.84 2.94
C ASP A 181 -7.98 14.38 3.40
N GLY A 182 -8.19 14.15 4.70
CA GLY A 182 -9.44 13.62 5.25
C GLY A 182 -9.54 12.08 5.29
N LEU A 183 -8.46 11.35 4.98
CA LEU A 183 -8.38 9.89 4.98
C LEU A 183 -8.89 9.25 6.27
N GLY A 184 -8.47 9.75 7.44
CA GLY A 184 -8.92 9.22 8.73
C GLY A 184 -8.50 7.77 8.95
N ARG A 185 -9.40 6.92 9.49
CA ARG A 185 -9.08 5.51 9.79
C ARG A 185 -8.74 4.76 8.51
N ILE A 186 -7.61 4.05 8.51
CA ILE A 186 -7.19 3.17 7.42
C ILE A 186 -6.74 1.83 8.00
N GLU A 187 -7.23 0.75 7.40
CA GLU A 187 -6.65 -0.58 7.50
C GLU A 187 -6.78 -1.25 6.13
N THR A 188 -5.67 -1.28 5.39
CA THR A 188 -5.59 -1.85 4.04
C THR A 188 -4.44 -2.84 3.95
N GLY A 189 -4.52 -3.79 3.02
CA GLY A 189 -3.51 -4.85 2.92
C GLY A 189 -3.68 -5.80 1.75
N ASN A 190 -2.84 -6.83 1.77
CA ASN A 190 -2.83 -7.91 0.80
C ASN A 190 -3.65 -9.09 1.35
N ALA A 191 -4.43 -9.74 0.49
CA ALA A 191 -5.22 -10.91 0.86
C ALA A 191 -4.94 -12.10 -0.06
N THR A 192 -4.84 -13.30 0.51
CA THR A 192 -4.81 -14.56 -0.25
C THR A 192 -6.04 -15.35 0.12
N LEU A 193 -6.90 -15.63 -0.86
CA LEU A 193 -8.11 -16.43 -0.72
C LEU A 193 -7.96 -17.74 -1.48
N SER A 194 -8.43 -18.84 -0.91
CA SER A 194 -8.22 -20.18 -1.46
C SER A 194 -9.44 -21.07 -1.27
N ARG A 195 -9.67 -21.97 -2.23
CA ARG A 195 -10.62 -23.09 -2.07
C ARG A 195 -10.11 -24.10 -1.04
N TRP A 196 -8.81 -24.32 -0.96
CA TRP A 196 -8.18 -25.27 -0.02
C TRP A 196 -7.68 -24.57 1.25
N ASN A 197 -7.51 -25.36 2.31
CA ASN A 197 -7.10 -24.87 3.61
C ASN A 197 -5.74 -24.15 3.54
N ILE A 198 -5.69 -22.95 4.10
CA ILE A 198 -4.42 -22.24 4.32
C ILE A 198 -3.87 -22.75 5.66
N LEU A 199 -2.76 -23.49 5.61
CA LEU A 199 -2.17 -24.15 6.77
C LEU A 199 -1.42 -23.16 7.68
N SER A 200 -0.83 -22.13 7.09
CA SER A 200 -0.13 -21.06 7.80
C SER A 200 0.00 -19.84 6.89
N ALA A 201 0.03 -18.66 7.49
CA ALA A 201 0.28 -17.41 6.80
C ALA A 201 1.23 -16.52 7.61
N GLU A 202 2.11 -15.82 6.92
CA GLU A 202 3.10 -14.91 7.49
C GLU A 202 3.07 -13.59 6.73
N ARG A 203 3.14 -12.49 7.45
CA ARG A 203 3.40 -11.16 6.92
C ARG A 203 4.88 -10.87 7.09
N ILE A 204 5.57 -10.55 6.00
CA ILE A 204 7.00 -10.25 5.98
C ILE A 204 7.16 -8.78 5.61
N GLN A 205 7.70 -7.98 6.52
CA GLN A 205 7.89 -6.54 6.35
C GLN A 205 8.85 -6.25 5.18
N LEU A 206 8.43 -5.39 4.26
CA LEU A 206 9.32 -4.84 3.23
C LEU A 206 9.97 -3.54 3.72
N PRO A 207 11.17 -3.19 3.20
CA PRO A 207 11.82 -1.91 3.50
C PRO A 207 10.89 -0.71 3.38
N LEU A 208 10.94 0.17 4.39
CA LEU A 208 10.14 1.40 4.43
C LEU A 208 10.67 2.43 3.42
N ARG A 209 9.74 3.22 2.88
CA ARG A 209 10.03 4.37 2.00
C ARG A 209 10.89 5.40 2.74
N GLY A 210 12.04 5.74 2.17
CA GLY A 210 13.07 6.56 2.80
C GLY A 210 13.09 8.03 2.39
N ASP A 211 12.55 8.37 1.22
CA ASP A 211 12.49 9.70 0.60
C ASP A 211 11.41 10.63 1.17
N GLN A 212 10.87 10.32 2.36
CA GLN A 212 9.82 11.08 3.03
C GLN A 212 10.31 11.67 4.36
N ASP A 213 9.71 12.78 4.79
CA ASP A 213 9.94 13.32 6.13
C ASP A 213 9.44 12.34 7.21
N ALA A 214 9.95 12.51 8.44
CA ALA A 214 9.69 11.57 9.53
C ALA A 214 8.20 11.45 9.91
N LEU A 215 7.42 12.55 9.80
CA LEU A 215 6.02 12.56 10.17
C LEU A 215 5.18 11.86 9.10
N THR A 216 5.43 12.19 7.82
CA THR A 216 4.79 11.49 6.69
C THR A 216 5.09 10.01 6.76
N ARG A 217 6.37 9.63 6.90
CA ARG A 217 6.79 8.22 7.01
C ARG A 217 6.15 7.51 8.20
N TYR A 218 5.96 8.19 9.34
CA TYR A 218 5.31 7.60 10.50
C TYR A 218 3.88 7.14 10.17
N PHE A 219 3.11 7.96 9.46
CA PHE A 219 1.75 7.63 9.02
C PHE A 219 1.66 6.87 7.70
N TYR A 220 2.78 6.65 6.98
CA TYR A 220 2.78 6.03 5.66
C TYR A 220 2.62 4.51 5.68
N LEU A 221 2.49 3.92 4.48
CA LEU A 221 2.38 2.48 4.28
C LEU A 221 3.66 1.74 4.71
N ARG A 222 3.44 0.53 5.22
CA ARG A 222 4.43 -0.47 5.63
C ARG A 222 4.17 -1.73 4.81
N TYR A 223 4.47 -1.65 3.50
CA TYR A 223 4.30 -2.74 2.54
C TYR A 223 4.89 -4.06 3.06
N ALA A 224 4.29 -5.17 2.67
CA ALA A 224 4.67 -6.49 3.14
C ALA A 224 4.38 -7.57 2.09
N VAL A 225 5.12 -8.66 2.16
CA VAL A 225 4.78 -9.90 1.45
C VAL A 225 3.86 -10.71 2.35
N LEU A 226 2.71 -11.15 1.81
CA LEU A 226 1.87 -12.15 2.44
C LEU A 226 2.28 -13.54 1.91
N LYS A 227 3.01 -14.29 2.73
CA LYS A 227 3.44 -15.66 2.42
C LYS A 227 2.45 -16.64 3.04
N THR A 228 1.85 -17.48 2.22
CA THR A 228 0.90 -18.53 2.66
C THR A 228 1.42 -19.91 2.29
N ARG A 229 1.05 -20.91 3.10
CA ARG A 229 1.21 -22.32 2.77
C ARG A 229 -0.16 -22.96 2.63
N ILE A 230 -0.47 -23.50 1.46
CA ILE A 230 -1.82 -23.95 1.10
C ILE A 230 -1.80 -25.46 0.87
N ASP A 231 -2.79 -26.16 1.40
CA ASP A 231 -2.92 -27.62 1.32
C ASP A 231 -3.55 -28.05 -0.02
N ILE A 232 -2.78 -27.93 -1.10
CA ILE A 232 -3.21 -28.31 -2.44
C ILE A 232 -3.01 -29.83 -2.60
N PRO A 233 -4.04 -30.59 -3.02
CA PRO A 233 -3.89 -32.03 -3.27
C PRO A 233 -2.72 -32.33 -4.21
N HIS A 234 -1.90 -33.31 -3.84
CA HIS A 234 -0.70 -33.71 -4.58
C HIS A 234 0.41 -32.64 -4.69
N SER A 235 0.28 -31.48 -4.04
CA SER A 235 1.34 -30.47 -3.94
C SER A 235 1.63 -30.10 -2.48
N PRO A 236 2.22 -31.01 -1.69
CA PRO A 236 2.55 -30.72 -0.32
C PRO A 236 3.57 -29.56 -0.24
N ASN A 237 3.44 -28.73 0.79
CA ASN A 237 4.28 -27.54 1.00
C ASN A 237 4.26 -26.55 -0.17
N PHE A 238 3.10 -26.40 -0.85
CA PHE A 238 2.90 -25.31 -1.78
C PHE A 238 2.89 -23.96 -1.07
N HIS A 239 3.75 -23.05 -1.52
CA HIS A 239 3.85 -21.69 -1.02
C HIS A 239 3.32 -20.68 -2.04
N LEU A 240 2.60 -19.68 -1.55
CA LEU A 240 2.20 -18.53 -2.35
C LEU A 240 2.63 -17.23 -1.68
N LEU A 241 3.27 -16.35 -2.45
CA LEU A 241 3.72 -15.03 -2.02
C LEU A 241 2.87 -13.98 -2.75
N ASN A 242 2.01 -13.29 -2.03
CA ASN A 242 1.26 -12.13 -2.53
C ASN A 242 2.03 -10.84 -2.17
N VAL A 243 2.32 -10.02 -3.18
CA VAL A 243 3.06 -8.77 -3.01
C VAL A 243 2.30 -7.55 -3.56
N HIS A 244 2.52 -6.41 -2.89
CA HIS A 244 2.25 -5.09 -3.43
C HIS A 244 3.50 -4.26 -3.12
N LEU A 245 4.30 -3.94 -4.14
CA LEU A 245 5.52 -3.15 -3.97
C LEU A 245 5.20 -1.65 -4.00
N THR A 246 6.06 -0.83 -3.40
CA THR A 246 5.85 0.62 -3.33
C THR A 246 5.83 1.26 -4.71
N ALA A 247 4.83 2.09 -5.02
CA ALA A 247 4.70 2.78 -6.31
C ALA A 247 5.53 4.07 -6.41
N PHE A 248 5.57 4.84 -5.33
CA PHE A 248 5.94 6.26 -5.37
C PHE A 248 7.36 6.58 -4.89
N ALA A 249 8.13 5.59 -4.44
CA ALA A 249 9.48 5.85 -3.92
C ALA A 249 10.43 6.33 -5.04
N THR A 250 11.18 7.38 -4.76
CA THR A 250 12.19 7.97 -5.66
C THR A 250 13.63 7.66 -5.26
N ASP A 251 13.81 6.98 -4.12
CA ASP A 251 15.09 6.45 -3.63
C ASP A 251 15.28 4.97 -4.00
N ASP A 252 16.22 4.28 -3.34
CA ASP A 252 16.51 2.86 -3.57
C ASP A 252 15.48 1.89 -2.95
N THR A 253 14.39 2.39 -2.34
CA THR A 253 13.45 1.56 -1.58
C THR A 253 12.88 0.44 -2.44
N LYS A 254 12.37 0.75 -3.64
CA LYS A 254 11.81 -0.26 -4.56
C LYS A 254 12.81 -1.37 -4.85
N ARG A 255 14.08 -1.03 -5.11
CA ARG A 255 15.15 -2.01 -5.32
C ARG A 255 15.36 -2.88 -4.09
N ARG A 256 15.44 -2.30 -2.90
CA ARG A 256 15.55 -3.06 -1.64
C ARG A 256 14.36 -3.98 -1.40
N GLN A 257 13.15 -3.58 -1.78
CA GLN A 257 11.96 -4.44 -1.70
C GLN A 257 12.04 -5.63 -2.68
N VAL A 258 12.51 -5.40 -3.90
CA VAL A 258 12.81 -6.47 -4.88
C VAL A 258 13.81 -7.47 -4.32
N ASP A 259 14.90 -6.99 -3.69
CA ASP A 259 15.94 -7.87 -3.13
C ASP A 259 15.40 -8.73 -1.97
N VAL A 260 14.55 -8.18 -1.09
CA VAL A 260 13.89 -8.95 -0.01
C VAL A 260 12.94 -10.01 -0.58
N LEU A 261 12.10 -9.66 -1.56
CA LEU A 261 11.19 -10.61 -2.20
C LEU A 261 11.96 -11.74 -2.89
N HIS A 262 13.01 -11.39 -3.64
CA HIS A 262 13.87 -12.36 -4.30
C HIS A 262 14.58 -13.29 -3.31
N GLY A 263 15.01 -12.77 -2.15
CA GLY A 263 15.57 -13.56 -1.07
C GLY A 263 14.61 -14.64 -0.54
N GLU A 264 13.34 -14.27 -0.29
CA GLU A 264 12.32 -15.23 0.16
C GLU A 264 12.00 -16.29 -0.91
N ILE A 265 11.90 -15.88 -2.18
CA ILE A 265 11.73 -16.79 -3.32
C ILE A 265 12.89 -17.78 -3.38
N SER A 266 14.12 -17.28 -3.33
CA SER A 266 15.34 -18.09 -3.39
C SER A 266 15.42 -19.10 -2.26
N ARG A 267 15.03 -18.70 -1.04
CA ARG A 267 14.99 -19.58 0.14
C ARG A 267 14.03 -20.74 -0.07
N LEU A 268 12.82 -20.47 -0.58
CA LEU A 268 11.81 -21.50 -0.84
C LEU A 268 12.20 -22.41 -2.02
N ALA A 269 12.72 -21.84 -3.10
CA ALA A 269 13.14 -22.58 -4.27
C ALA A 269 14.32 -23.51 -3.95
N THR A 270 15.32 -23.04 -3.17
CA THR A 270 16.46 -23.85 -2.71
C THR A 270 16.01 -25.01 -1.82
N ALA A 271 14.97 -24.82 -1.02
CA ALA A 271 14.36 -25.89 -0.23
C ALA A 271 13.53 -26.88 -1.07
N GLY A 272 13.38 -26.65 -2.37
CA GLY A 272 12.65 -27.51 -3.30
C GLY A 272 11.12 -27.33 -3.25
N TYR A 273 10.62 -26.34 -2.51
CA TYR A 273 9.18 -26.14 -2.37
C TYR A 273 8.55 -25.56 -3.65
N PRO A 274 7.40 -26.07 -4.11
CA PRO A 274 6.66 -25.44 -5.19
C PRO A 274 6.15 -24.08 -4.72
N LEU A 275 6.40 -23.04 -5.52
CA LEU A 275 5.99 -21.69 -5.19
C LEU A 275 5.36 -20.95 -6.37
N ILE A 276 4.46 -20.03 -6.02
CA ILE A 276 3.97 -18.97 -6.89
C ILE A 276 4.18 -17.64 -6.18
N VAL A 277 4.63 -16.64 -6.92
CA VAL A 277 4.65 -15.24 -6.47
C VAL A 277 3.80 -14.42 -7.43
N GLY A 278 3.03 -13.48 -6.91
CA GLY A 278 2.24 -12.60 -7.75
C GLY A 278 1.69 -11.41 -7.00
N GLY A 279 1.13 -10.48 -7.77
CA GLY A 279 0.60 -9.24 -7.24
C GLY A 279 0.95 -8.05 -8.11
N ASP A 280 0.82 -6.87 -7.51
CA ASP A 280 1.21 -5.60 -8.10
C ASP A 280 2.67 -5.28 -7.74
N PHE A 281 3.54 -5.36 -8.73
CA PHE A 281 4.97 -5.12 -8.53
C PHE A 281 5.32 -3.64 -8.68
N ASN A 282 4.42 -2.79 -9.19
CA ASN A 282 4.73 -1.39 -9.48
C ASN A 282 6.07 -1.20 -10.25
N LEU A 283 6.39 -2.15 -11.13
CA LEU A 283 7.58 -2.19 -11.96
C LEU A 283 7.20 -2.71 -13.36
N LEU A 284 7.85 -2.18 -14.39
CA LEU A 284 7.61 -2.56 -15.78
C LEU A 284 8.36 -3.83 -16.18
N PRO A 285 7.89 -4.56 -17.20
CA PRO A 285 8.72 -5.58 -17.83
C PRO A 285 9.97 -4.94 -18.45
N PRO A 286 11.16 -5.58 -18.39
CA PRO A 286 12.41 -5.01 -18.90
C PRO A 286 12.41 -4.64 -20.39
N THR A 287 11.51 -5.22 -21.19
CA THR A 287 11.39 -5.00 -22.63
C THR A 287 10.30 -3.98 -22.99
N SER A 288 9.84 -3.15 -22.05
CA SER A 288 8.75 -2.19 -22.29
C SER A 288 9.17 -1.06 -23.23
N ASP A 289 8.26 -0.67 -24.13
CA ASP A 289 8.51 0.38 -25.12
C ASP A 289 8.48 1.79 -24.51
N SER A 290 7.64 1.98 -23.49
CA SER A 290 7.51 3.22 -22.72
C SER A 290 7.94 3.01 -21.27
N THR A 291 8.70 3.95 -20.72
CA THR A 291 9.19 3.90 -19.33
C THR A 291 8.93 5.19 -18.55
N ASP A 292 8.44 6.24 -19.20
CA ASP A 292 8.11 7.51 -18.58
C ASP A 292 6.70 7.89 -18.99
N PHE A 293 5.82 8.00 -17.99
CA PHE A 293 4.39 8.26 -18.17
C PHE A 293 3.98 9.60 -17.57
N CYS A 294 4.93 10.52 -17.32
CA CYS A 294 4.62 11.79 -16.67
C CYS A 294 3.58 12.60 -17.45
N PHE A 295 3.54 12.51 -18.78
CA PHE A 295 2.57 13.23 -19.61
C PHE A 295 1.23 12.50 -19.72
N GLU A 296 1.24 11.18 -19.73
CA GLU A 296 0.05 10.33 -19.73
C GLU A 296 -0.73 10.48 -18.41
N ASP A 297 0.01 10.56 -17.30
CA ASP A 297 -0.53 10.68 -15.94
C ASP A 297 -0.76 12.15 -15.50
N ILE A 298 -0.42 13.15 -16.33
CA ILE A 298 -0.45 14.56 -15.93
C ILE A 298 -1.86 15.04 -15.59
N CYS A 299 -2.00 15.75 -14.47
CA CYS A 299 -3.24 16.39 -14.07
C CYS A 299 -3.30 17.86 -14.53
N PRO A 300 -4.50 18.45 -14.67
CA PRO A 300 -4.63 19.86 -15.02
C PRO A 300 -3.85 20.77 -14.06
N GLY A 301 -2.94 21.58 -14.60
CA GLY A 301 -2.11 22.51 -13.84
C GLY A 301 -0.76 21.97 -13.38
N GLU A 302 -0.48 20.68 -13.58
CA GLU A 302 0.87 20.13 -13.38
C GLU A 302 1.78 20.47 -14.57
N SER A 303 3.10 20.49 -14.31
CA SER A 303 4.15 20.62 -15.33
C SER A 303 5.30 19.68 -14.97
N PHE A 304 5.79 18.95 -15.97
CA PHE A 304 6.95 18.07 -15.84
C PHE A 304 7.84 18.23 -17.08
N HIS A 305 9.13 17.91 -16.94
CA HIS A 305 10.16 18.07 -17.97
C HIS A 305 10.44 19.50 -18.46
N GLY A 306 9.86 20.52 -17.84
CA GLY A 306 10.13 21.93 -18.13
C GLY A 306 11.40 22.47 -17.45
N PRO A 307 11.98 23.56 -17.96
CA PRO A 307 13.06 24.27 -17.26
C PRO A 307 12.59 24.78 -15.89
N GLY A 308 13.19 24.28 -14.82
CA GLY A 308 12.89 24.69 -13.44
C GLY A 308 11.87 23.82 -12.72
N ASP A 309 11.30 22.80 -13.36
CA ASP A 309 10.39 21.85 -12.72
C ASP A 309 11.13 21.05 -11.63
N ASN A 310 10.59 21.10 -10.40
CA ASN A 310 11.09 20.37 -9.25
C ASN A 310 9.88 19.86 -8.41
N PRO A 311 9.57 18.56 -8.44
CA PRO A 311 10.34 17.48 -9.08
C PRO A 311 10.27 17.54 -10.62
N ARG A 312 11.31 17.02 -11.29
CA ARG A 312 11.36 16.97 -12.77
C ARG A 312 10.35 15.98 -13.37
N HIS A 313 10.04 14.93 -12.63
CA HIS A 313 9.11 13.86 -13.00
C HIS A 313 8.01 13.75 -11.96
N LYS A 314 6.83 13.29 -12.38
CA LYS A 314 5.73 12.92 -11.48
C LYS A 314 6.10 11.67 -10.69
N GLU A 315 5.86 11.68 -9.38
CA GLU A 315 6.05 10.49 -8.54
C GLU A 315 5.17 9.34 -9.05
N GLY A 316 5.74 8.13 -9.13
CA GLY A 316 5.03 6.94 -9.61
C GLY A 316 4.83 6.85 -11.13
N SER A 317 5.33 7.81 -11.92
CA SER A 317 5.16 7.80 -13.38
C SER A 317 6.46 7.57 -14.17
N ASN A 318 7.65 7.73 -13.56
CA ASN A 318 8.92 7.48 -14.24
C ASN A 318 9.59 6.18 -13.76
N TYR A 319 9.57 5.17 -14.62
CA TYR A 319 10.15 3.84 -14.41
C TYR A 319 11.50 3.66 -15.12
N THR A 320 11.98 4.68 -15.83
CA THR A 320 13.24 4.62 -16.61
C THR A 320 14.44 4.16 -15.77
N PRO A 321 14.64 4.65 -14.52
CA PRO A 321 15.77 4.20 -13.69
C PRO A 321 15.67 2.74 -13.22
N GLU A 322 14.47 2.16 -13.27
CA GLU A 322 14.13 0.88 -12.65
C GLU A 322 13.76 -0.22 -13.65
N ILE A 323 13.81 0.06 -14.96
CA ILE A 323 13.39 -0.86 -16.03
C ILE A 323 14.06 -2.25 -15.94
N GLY A 324 15.30 -2.32 -15.43
CA GLY A 324 16.03 -3.58 -15.27
C GLY A 324 15.74 -4.36 -13.98
N TRP A 325 14.96 -3.82 -13.03
CA TRP A 325 14.83 -4.44 -11.70
C TRP A 325 13.96 -5.70 -11.70
N MET A 326 13.03 -5.84 -12.64
CA MET A 326 12.24 -7.06 -12.82
C MET A 326 13.03 -8.23 -13.41
N GLN A 327 14.19 -7.98 -14.02
CA GLN A 327 14.96 -9.02 -14.72
C GLN A 327 15.30 -10.22 -13.82
N VAL A 328 15.58 -9.96 -12.54
CA VAL A 328 15.91 -11.02 -11.57
C VAL A 328 14.80 -12.07 -11.45
N PHE A 329 13.52 -11.69 -11.56
CA PHE A 329 12.41 -12.64 -11.49
C PHE A 329 12.25 -13.42 -12.79
N TYR A 330 12.48 -12.78 -13.94
CA TYR A 330 12.46 -13.44 -15.25
C TYR A 330 13.62 -14.43 -15.43
N ASP A 331 14.76 -14.18 -14.80
CA ASP A 331 15.92 -15.07 -14.85
C ASP A 331 15.78 -16.28 -13.93
N THR A 332 15.05 -16.14 -12.82
CA THR A 332 14.99 -17.15 -11.75
C THR A 332 13.69 -17.95 -11.72
N LEU A 333 12.62 -17.41 -12.30
CA LEU A 333 11.29 -18.00 -12.30
C LEU A 333 10.71 -18.04 -13.71
N LYS A 334 9.63 -18.81 -13.86
CA LYS A 334 8.82 -18.87 -15.07
C LYS A 334 7.66 -17.89 -14.94
N PRO A 335 7.61 -16.83 -15.77
CA PRO A 335 6.49 -15.91 -15.80
C PRO A 335 5.26 -16.56 -16.44
N GLU A 336 4.08 -16.08 -16.08
CA GLU A 336 2.84 -16.39 -16.80
C GLU A 336 2.87 -15.84 -18.24
N ILE A 337 3.57 -14.71 -18.43
CA ILE A 337 3.83 -14.11 -19.73
C ILE A 337 5.35 -13.96 -19.96
N PRO A 338 5.96 -14.80 -20.83
CA PRO A 338 7.37 -14.64 -21.23
C PRO A 338 7.66 -13.29 -21.88
N LEU A 339 8.87 -12.76 -21.70
CA LEU A 339 9.27 -11.44 -22.20
C LEU A 339 9.21 -11.34 -23.73
N GLU A 340 9.54 -12.42 -24.43
CA GLU A 340 9.48 -12.47 -25.90
C GLU A 340 8.03 -12.33 -26.37
N ARG A 341 7.09 -12.96 -25.66
CA ARG A 341 5.67 -12.86 -25.99
C ARG A 341 5.09 -11.51 -25.61
N TYR A 342 5.51 -10.94 -24.48
CA TYR A 342 5.15 -9.59 -24.08
C TYR A 342 5.59 -8.57 -25.13
N ALA A 343 6.86 -8.63 -25.57
CA ALA A 343 7.43 -7.71 -26.54
C ALA A 343 6.72 -7.71 -27.90
N LEU A 344 6.11 -8.84 -28.31
CA LEU A 344 5.34 -8.92 -29.56
C LEU A 344 4.01 -8.15 -29.52
N ASN A 345 3.42 -7.94 -28.34
CA ASN A 345 2.14 -7.23 -28.19
C ASN A 345 1.92 -6.75 -26.75
N GLN A 346 2.66 -5.72 -26.33
CA GLN A 346 2.62 -5.21 -24.95
C GLN A 346 1.20 -4.74 -24.58
N ARG A 347 0.50 -4.08 -25.50
CA ARG A 347 -0.85 -3.55 -25.30
C ARG A 347 -1.87 -4.60 -24.84
N ARG A 348 -1.73 -5.85 -25.28
CA ARG A 348 -2.58 -6.97 -24.85
C ARG A 348 -2.42 -7.33 -23.36
N TYR A 349 -1.27 -6.98 -22.79
CA TYR A 349 -0.86 -7.40 -21.45
C TYR A 349 -0.79 -6.25 -20.46
N PHE A 350 -1.11 -5.02 -20.87
CA PHE A 350 -1.24 -3.91 -19.95
C PHE A 350 -2.34 -4.16 -18.93
N THR A 351 -2.05 -3.78 -17.69
CA THR A 351 -2.91 -4.00 -16.54
C THR A 351 -3.29 -2.71 -15.84
N HIS A 352 -2.58 -1.60 -16.03
CA HIS A 352 -2.80 -0.40 -15.23
C HIS A 352 -2.99 0.86 -16.09
N HIS A 353 -3.81 1.77 -15.58
CA HIS A 353 -3.87 3.19 -15.94
C HIS A 353 -4.72 3.91 -14.87
N THR A 354 -4.32 5.07 -14.35
CA THR A 354 -5.05 5.73 -13.25
C THR A 354 -6.35 6.41 -13.66
N ARG A 355 -6.42 6.95 -14.88
CA ARG A 355 -7.63 7.61 -15.40
C ARG A 355 -8.72 6.65 -15.93
N PRO A 356 -10.01 6.89 -15.65
CA PRO A 356 -11.14 6.06 -16.07
C PRO A 356 -11.39 6.00 -17.58
N ASP A 357 -11.05 7.07 -18.29
CA ASP A 357 -11.40 7.32 -19.69
C ASP A 357 -10.30 6.88 -20.68
N VAL A 358 -9.18 6.41 -20.16
CA VAL A 358 -8.01 6.01 -20.96
C VAL A 358 -7.83 4.50 -20.86
N PHE A 359 -7.46 3.89 -21.99
CA PHE A 359 -7.11 2.47 -22.02
C PHE A 359 -5.83 2.22 -21.21
N TRP A 360 -5.66 0.99 -20.73
CA TRP A 360 -4.43 0.54 -20.06
C TRP A 360 -3.17 0.92 -20.85
N ASP A 361 -2.12 1.35 -20.16
CA ASP A 361 -0.88 1.83 -20.81
C ASP A 361 0.39 1.14 -20.31
N ARG A 362 0.33 0.39 -19.21
CA ARG A 362 1.46 -0.33 -18.65
C ARG A 362 1.07 -1.63 -17.96
N LYS A 363 2.01 -2.58 -17.87
CA LYS A 363 1.86 -3.84 -17.12
C LYS A 363 2.58 -3.72 -15.79
N LEU A 364 1.84 -3.89 -14.68
CA LEU A 364 2.37 -3.86 -13.31
C LEU A 364 1.99 -5.10 -12.49
N ASP A 365 1.03 -5.91 -12.97
CA ASP A 365 0.53 -7.08 -12.27
C ASP A 365 1.06 -8.38 -12.91
N TYR A 366 1.58 -9.29 -12.08
CA TYR A 366 2.32 -10.47 -12.56
C TYR A 366 2.01 -11.75 -11.78
N LEU A 367 2.33 -12.89 -12.41
CA LEU A 367 2.38 -14.20 -11.77
C LEU A 367 3.65 -14.95 -12.20
N PHE A 368 4.49 -15.35 -11.26
CA PHE A 368 5.68 -16.18 -11.52
C PHE A 368 5.64 -17.48 -10.72
N THR A 369 6.31 -18.52 -11.22
CA THR A 369 6.45 -19.79 -10.49
C THR A 369 7.82 -20.43 -10.71
N ASN A 370 8.27 -21.26 -9.78
CA ASN A 370 9.44 -22.13 -9.98
C ASN A 370 9.07 -23.50 -10.61
N ARG A 371 7.79 -23.76 -10.89
CA ARG A 371 7.29 -24.95 -11.60
C ARG A 371 6.78 -24.58 -12.98
N GLU A 372 5.72 -25.20 -13.49
CA GLU A 372 5.23 -24.95 -14.86
C GLU A 372 3.86 -24.30 -14.85
N TRP A 373 3.69 -23.28 -15.69
CA TRP A 373 2.37 -22.86 -16.15
C TRP A 373 1.86 -23.82 -17.23
N ILE A 374 0.55 -23.95 -17.35
CA ILE A 374 -0.05 -24.56 -18.54
C ILE A 374 0.19 -23.60 -19.72
N PRO A 375 0.80 -24.06 -20.84
CA PRO A 375 1.11 -23.19 -21.97
C PRO A 375 -0.13 -22.46 -22.50
N ASN A 376 -0.01 -21.16 -22.78
CA ASN A 376 -1.07 -20.31 -23.31
C ASN A 376 -2.35 -20.26 -22.44
N SER A 377 -2.23 -20.49 -21.14
CA SER A 377 -3.35 -20.43 -20.20
C SER A 377 -3.49 -19.08 -19.49
N ASP A 378 -2.60 -18.13 -19.78
CA ASP A 378 -2.64 -16.78 -19.26
C ASP A 378 -3.85 -16.00 -19.78
N SER A 379 -4.32 -15.06 -18.96
CA SER A 379 -5.39 -14.13 -19.32
C SER A 379 -5.17 -12.80 -18.61
N THR A 380 -5.22 -11.71 -19.37
CA THR A 380 -5.28 -10.34 -18.86
C THR A 380 -6.67 -9.79 -19.13
N TYR A 381 -7.44 -9.54 -18.07
CA TYR A 381 -8.87 -9.25 -18.15
C TYR A 381 -9.16 -7.77 -18.40
N GLN A 382 -8.68 -7.24 -19.53
CA GLN A 382 -8.74 -5.82 -19.88
C GLN A 382 -10.14 -5.23 -20.07
N ASN A 383 -11.18 -6.08 -20.18
CA ASN A 383 -12.58 -5.66 -20.22
C ASN A 383 -13.15 -5.25 -18.85
N GLY A 384 -12.37 -5.38 -17.77
CA GLY A 384 -12.72 -4.98 -16.40
C GLY A 384 -12.43 -3.52 -16.06
N ILE A 385 -12.29 -2.62 -17.04
CA ILE A 385 -11.78 -1.24 -16.85
C ILE A 385 -12.57 -0.36 -15.88
N SER A 386 -13.85 -0.67 -15.65
CA SER A 386 -14.69 0.04 -14.69
C SER A 386 -14.56 -0.46 -13.25
N LEU A 387 -13.92 -1.62 -13.04
CA LEU A 387 -13.94 -2.35 -11.77
C LEU A 387 -12.76 -1.99 -10.86
N SER A 388 -11.64 -1.57 -11.43
CA SER A 388 -10.41 -1.13 -10.75
C SER A 388 -9.55 -0.38 -11.77
N ASP A 389 -8.57 0.37 -11.30
CA ASP A 389 -7.46 0.91 -12.11
C ASP A 389 -6.41 -0.15 -12.47
N HIS A 390 -6.58 -1.37 -11.97
CA HIS A 390 -5.87 -2.56 -12.41
C HIS A 390 -6.79 -3.60 -13.08
N ALA A 391 -6.32 -4.20 -14.16
CA ALA A 391 -6.91 -5.37 -14.77
C ALA A 391 -6.41 -6.64 -14.06
N ALA A 392 -7.31 -7.55 -13.74
CA ALA A 392 -6.93 -8.84 -13.19
C ALA A 392 -6.10 -9.67 -14.18
N VAL A 393 -5.18 -10.46 -13.65
CA VAL A 393 -4.36 -11.41 -14.41
C VAL A 393 -4.55 -12.81 -13.83
N SER A 394 -4.66 -13.83 -14.68
CA SER A 394 -4.71 -15.22 -14.23
C SER A 394 -3.91 -16.15 -15.14
N ALA A 395 -3.51 -17.29 -14.62
CA ALA A 395 -2.97 -18.41 -15.38
C ALA A 395 -3.28 -19.74 -14.69
N TYR A 396 -3.26 -20.84 -15.46
CA TYR A 396 -3.35 -22.17 -14.90
C TYR A 396 -1.97 -22.69 -14.55
N TRP A 397 -1.76 -23.03 -13.29
CA TRP A 397 -0.54 -23.64 -12.79
C TRP A 397 -0.66 -25.16 -12.82
N ARG A 398 0.40 -25.86 -13.24
CA ARG A 398 0.42 -27.32 -13.29
C ARG A 398 0.74 -27.88 -11.90
N VAL A 399 -0.17 -28.71 -11.38
CA VAL A 399 0.10 -29.48 -10.16
C VAL A 399 0.99 -30.65 -10.54
N ALA A 400 2.21 -30.70 -10.00
CA ALA A 400 3.11 -31.83 -10.21
C ALA A 400 2.48 -33.08 -9.57
N ARG A 401 2.46 -34.19 -10.31
CA ARG A 401 1.99 -35.49 -9.80
C ARG A 401 3.07 -36.23 -9.06
#